data_AF-A0A3C1YAW8-F1
#
_entry.id   AF-A0A3C1YAW8-F1
#
_cell.length_a   1.000
_cell.length_b   1.000
_cell.length_c   1.000
_cell.angle_alpha   90.00
_cell.angle_beta   90.00
_cell.angle_gamma   90.00
#
_symmetry.space_group_name_H-M   'P 1'
#
loop_
_entity.id
_entity.type
_entity.pdbx_description
1 polymer ?
#
loop_
_entity_poly.entity_id
_entity_poly.type
_entity_poly.pdbx_seq_one_letter_code
_entity_poly.pdbx_strand_id
1 'polypeptide(L)'
;MKDLKHTYQPKKGFQNGLSDLLSGKVLEKGLFELLPFSLYICLLIVFYINNSYLAEGYVRTISSLERELKDLRSEYITTKSLLMFQSKQTEVQSLVASQGLQQSDSQPFIIHAN
;
A
#
# COMPACT_ATOMS: atom_id res chain seq x y z
N MET A 1 1.56 46.97 -54.49
CA MET A 1 0.66 45.87 -54.09
C MET A 1 1.05 44.64 -54.88
N LYS A 2 1.83 43.73 -54.30
CA LYS A 2 1.83 42.31 -54.65
C LYS A 2 2.76 41.57 -53.69
N ASP A 3 2.13 40.66 -52.97
CA ASP A 3 2.71 39.41 -52.49
C ASP A 3 3.56 39.45 -51.21
N LEU A 4 2.96 39.93 -50.12
CA LEU A 4 3.23 39.40 -48.79
C LEU A 4 2.61 37.99 -48.66
N LYS A 5 3.27 36.96 -49.20
CA LYS A 5 3.04 35.58 -48.75
C LYS A 5 4.09 35.24 -47.71
N HIS A 6 3.77 35.52 -46.46
CA HIS A 6 4.45 34.88 -45.34
C HIS A 6 4.27 33.37 -45.46
N THR A 7 5.30 32.67 -45.93
CA THR A 7 5.42 31.22 -45.85
C THR A 7 5.56 30.85 -44.38
N TYR A 8 4.42 30.63 -43.73
CA TYR A 8 4.37 30.02 -42.40
C TYR A 8 4.84 28.57 -42.53
N GLN A 9 6.13 28.36 -42.30
CA GLN A 9 6.72 27.03 -42.11
C GLN A 9 6.50 26.65 -40.64
N PRO A 10 5.52 25.79 -40.31
CA PRO A 10 5.33 25.39 -38.92
C PRO A 10 6.62 24.71 -38.46
N LYS A 11 7.16 25.14 -37.31
CA LYS A 11 8.25 24.45 -36.59
C LYS A 11 7.79 23.03 -36.27
N LYS A 12 8.03 22.09 -37.18
CA LYS A 12 7.73 20.66 -37.04
C LYS A 12 8.96 19.94 -36.46
N GLY A 13 9.26 20.21 -35.19
CA GLY A 13 10.44 19.69 -34.51
C GLY A 13 10.30 18.29 -33.89
N PHE A 14 9.09 17.73 -33.82
CA PHE A 14 8.86 16.44 -33.16
C PHE A 14 7.90 15.52 -33.94
N GLN A 15 6.82 16.07 -34.52
CA GLN A 15 5.84 15.29 -35.29
C GLN A 15 6.44 14.66 -36.54
N ASN A 16 7.33 15.37 -37.24
CA ASN A 16 8.00 14.85 -38.42
C ASN A 16 8.99 13.72 -38.08
N GLY A 17 9.57 13.72 -36.87
CA GLY A 17 10.50 12.68 -36.44
C GLY A 17 9.80 11.35 -36.17
N LEU A 18 8.61 11.39 -35.55
CA LEU A 18 7.79 10.19 -35.36
C LEU A 18 7.19 9.70 -36.68
N SER A 19 6.74 10.60 -37.56
CA SER A 19 6.22 10.20 -38.86
C SER A 19 7.32 9.65 -39.78
N ASP A 20 8.54 10.22 -39.77
CA ASP A 20 9.68 9.70 -40.55
C ASP A 20 10.19 8.36 -40.01
N LEU A 21 10.05 8.12 -38.70
CA LEU A 21 10.32 6.84 -38.04
C LEU A 21 9.28 5.77 -38.43
N LEU A 22 8.00 6.11 -38.41
CA LEU A 22 6.90 5.21 -38.80
C LEU A 22 6.81 4.98 -40.32
N SER A 23 7.23 5.95 -41.13
CA SER A 23 7.22 5.85 -42.61
C SER A 23 8.37 5.01 -43.18
N GLY A 24 9.19 4.37 -42.33
CA GLY A 24 10.16 3.35 -42.76
C GLY A 24 11.51 3.89 -43.27
N LYS A 25 11.70 5.21 -43.39
CA LYS A 25 12.92 5.82 -43.94
C LYS A 25 14.17 5.57 -43.07
N VAL A 26 13.97 5.37 -41.76
CA VAL A 26 15.03 4.98 -40.82
C VAL A 26 15.20 3.46 -40.68
N LEU A 27 14.17 2.68 -41.05
CA LEU A 27 14.29 1.21 -41.14
C LEU A 27 15.23 0.83 -42.28
N GLU A 28 15.25 1.60 -43.37
CA GLU A 28 16.02 1.28 -44.58
C GLU A 28 17.56 1.34 -44.40
N LYS A 29 18.06 2.11 -43.43
CA LYS A 29 19.51 2.37 -43.27
C LYS A 29 20.24 1.48 -42.27
N GLY A 30 19.53 0.70 -41.43
CA GLY A 30 20.19 -0.06 -40.35
C GLY A 30 19.27 -0.85 -39.42
N LEU A 31 18.26 -1.52 -39.98
CA LEU A 31 17.25 -2.25 -39.19
C LEU A 31 17.85 -3.31 -38.26
N PHE A 32 18.80 -4.11 -38.76
CA PHE A 32 19.30 -5.28 -38.03
C PHE A 32 20.08 -4.93 -36.74
N GLU A 33 20.63 -3.72 -36.65
CA GLU A 33 21.45 -3.30 -35.50
C GLU A 33 20.59 -2.71 -34.36
N LEU A 34 19.46 -2.07 -34.69
CA LEU A 34 18.57 -1.41 -33.72
C LEU A 34 17.34 -2.26 -33.34
N LEU A 35 16.97 -3.25 -34.15
CA LEU A 35 15.83 -4.14 -33.90
C LEU A 35 15.90 -4.92 -32.57
N PRO A 36 17.03 -5.51 -32.14
CA PRO A 36 17.09 -6.17 -30.83
C PRO A 36 16.89 -5.19 -29.66
N PHE A 37 17.36 -3.94 -29.80
CA PHE A 37 17.23 -2.91 -28.77
C PHE A 37 15.79 -2.39 -28.64
N SER A 38 15.09 -2.15 -29.75
CA SER A 38 13.69 -1.72 -29.71
C SER A 38 12.76 -2.81 -29.18
N LEU A 39 13.03 -4.09 -29.49
CA LEU A 39 12.31 -5.23 -28.94
C LEU A 39 12.52 -5.33 -27.43
N TYR A 40 13.75 -5.13 -26.95
CA TYR A 40 14.05 -5.10 -25.51
C TYR A 40 13.23 -4.03 -24.77
N ILE A 41 13.18 -2.80 -25.29
CA ILE A 41 12.36 -1.73 -24.70
C ILE A 41 10.88 -2.08 -24.72
N CYS A 42 10.38 -2.62 -25.82
CA CYS A 42 8.99 -3.03 -25.95
C CYS A 42 8.62 -4.09 -24.88
N LEU A 43 9.50 -5.07 -24.65
CA LEU A 43 9.35 -6.08 -23.60
C LEU A 43 9.30 -5.42 -22.21
N LEU A 44 10.21 -4.49 -21.91
CA LEU A 44 10.21 -3.75 -20.65
C LEU A 44 8.92 -2.95 -20.43
N ILE A 45 8.38 -2.33 -21.48
CA ILE A 45 7.10 -1.60 -21.41
C ILE A 45 5.95 -2.55 -21.05
N VAL A 46 5.87 -3.70 -21.72
CA VAL A 46 4.85 -4.72 -21.43
C VAL A 46 4.97 -5.22 -19.99
N PHE A 47 6.19 -5.50 -19.54
CA PHE A 47 6.45 -5.94 -18.17
C PHE A 47 6.07 -4.86 -17.15
N TYR A 48 6.38 -3.59 -17.44
CA TYR A 48 6.04 -2.46 -16.59
C TYR A 48 4.52 -2.31 -16.43
N ILE A 49 3.77 -2.36 -17.54
CA ILE A 49 2.31 -2.29 -17.51
C ILE A 49 1.74 -3.44 -16.67
N ASN A 50 2.23 -4.67 -16.89
CA ASN A 50 1.80 -5.84 -16.13
C ASN A 50 2.05 -5.67 -14.62
N ASN A 51 3.26 -5.22 -14.25
CA ASN A 51 3.61 -4.98 -12.85
C ASN A 51 2.76 -3.89 -12.20
N SER A 52 2.45 -2.81 -12.93
CA SER A 52 1.59 -1.72 -12.46
C SER A 52 0.18 -2.21 -12.11
N TYR A 53 -0.41 -3.07 -12.96
CA TYR A 53 -1.75 -3.63 -12.69
C TYR A 53 -1.78 -4.49 -11.42
N LEU A 54 -0.71 -5.24 -11.13
CA LEU A 54 -0.63 -6.04 -9.90
C LEU A 54 -0.50 -5.16 -8.66
N ALA A 55 0.26 -4.07 -8.74
CA ALA A 55 0.44 -3.13 -7.64
C ALA A 55 -0.89 -2.51 -7.19
N GLU A 56 -1.76 -2.13 -8.14
CA GLU A 56 -3.09 -1.59 -7.83
C GLU A 56 -3.97 -2.58 -7.05
N GLY A 57 -3.92 -3.86 -7.42
CA GLY A 57 -4.62 -4.93 -6.71
C GLY A 57 -4.12 -5.10 -5.27
N TYR A 58 -2.79 -5.14 -5.09
CA TYR A 58 -2.17 -5.30 -3.78
C TYR A 58 -2.49 -4.15 -2.83
N VAL A 59 -2.49 -2.91 -3.31
CA VAL A 59 -2.84 -1.73 -2.48
C VAL A 59 -4.26 -1.87 -1.90
N ARG A 60 -5.22 -2.36 -2.70
CA ARG A 60 -6.59 -2.59 -2.22
C ARG A 60 -6.65 -3.70 -1.17
N THR A 61 -5.95 -4.81 -1.39
CA THR A 61 -5.90 -5.93 -0.44
C THR A 61 -5.22 -5.54 0.87
N ILE A 62 -4.13 -4.77 0.82
CA ILE A 62 -3.46 -4.26 2.02
C ILE A 62 -4.42 -3.39 2.81
N SER A 63 -5.14 -2.50 2.14
CA SER A 63 -6.11 -1.60 2.79
C SER A 63 -7.27 -2.35 3.46
N SER A 64 -7.76 -3.45 2.87
CA SER A 64 -8.80 -4.27 3.51
C SER A 64 -8.25 -5.06 4.70
N LEU A 65 -7.05 -5.63 4.56
CA LEU A 65 -6.42 -6.40 5.63
C LEU A 65 -6.08 -5.52 6.85
N GLU A 66 -5.64 -4.28 6.62
CA GLU A 66 -5.41 -3.31 7.71
C GLU A 66 -6.69 -2.96 8.45
N ARG A 67 -7.83 -2.85 7.74
CA ARG A 67 -9.14 -2.62 8.37
C ARG A 67 -9.54 -3.81 9.24
N GLU A 68 -9.44 -5.03 8.72
CA GLU A 68 -9.75 -6.25 9.46
C GLU A 68 -8.88 -6.39 10.71
N LEU A 69 -7.57 -6.12 10.60
CA LEU A 69 -6.66 -6.13 11.75
C LEU A 69 -7.05 -5.07 12.80
N LYS A 70 -7.46 -3.88 12.36
CA LYS A 70 -7.89 -2.81 13.26
C LYS A 70 -9.18 -3.19 13.99
N ASP A 71 -10.14 -3.76 13.28
CA ASP A 71 -11.41 -4.21 13.85
C ASP A 71 -11.20 -5.33 14.87
N LEU A 72 -10.39 -6.34 14.52
CA LEU A 72 -10.03 -7.43 15.43
C LEU A 72 -9.28 -6.93 16.67
N ARG A 73 -8.37 -5.96 16.50
CA ARG A 73 -7.67 -5.32 17.64
C ARG A 73 -8.64 -4.57 18.54
N SER A 74 -9.61 -3.87 17.98
CA SER A 74 -10.64 -3.16 18.74
C SER A 74 -11.49 -4.12 19.57
N GLU A 75 -11.90 -5.22 18.97
CA GLU A 75 -12.65 -6.29 19.66
C GLU A 75 -11.83 -6.91 20.79
N TYR A 76 -10.56 -7.25 20.54
CA TYR A 76 -9.65 -7.77 21.55
C TYR A 76 -9.50 -6.81 22.75
N ILE A 77 -9.28 -5.52 22.47
CA ILE A 77 -9.14 -4.50 23.53
C ILE A 77 -10.42 -4.41 24.34
N THR A 78 -11.59 -4.41 23.68
CA THR A 78 -12.90 -4.32 24.34
C THR A 78 -13.15 -5.52 25.24
N THR A 79 -12.97 -6.73 24.74
CA THR A 79 -13.17 -7.97 25.49
C THR A 79 -12.19 -8.09 26.66
N LYS A 80 -10.91 -7.74 26.44
CA LYS A 80 -9.92 -7.69 27.51
C LYS A 80 -10.29 -6.67 28.59
N SER A 81 -10.79 -5.50 28.19
CA SER A 81 -11.25 -4.46 29.11
C SER A 81 -12.42 -4.94 29.97
N LEU A 82 -13.40 -5.62 29.36
CA LEU A 82 -14.51 -6.24 30.07
C LEU A 82 -14.02 -7.27 31.10
N LEU A 83 -13.09 -8.13 30.71
CA LEU A 83 -12.48 -9.11 31.62
C LEU A 83 -11.72 -8.42 32.75
N MET A 84 -10.95 -7.37 32.45
CA MET A 84 -10.24 -6.58 33.48
C MET A 84 -11.20 -5.92 34.46
N PHE A 85 -12.35 -5.43 33.99
CA PHE A 85 -13.40 -4.88 34.85
C PHE A 85 -13.95 -5.95 35.79
N GLN A 86 -14.37 -7.10 35.24
CA GLN A 86 -14.86 -8.26 36.01
C GLN A 86 -13.82 -8.83 36.97
N SER A 87 -12.54 -8.76 36.59
CA SER A 87 -11.42 -9.22 37.42
C SER A 87 -10.92 -8.16 38.40
N LYS A 88 -11.53 -6.96 38.45
CA LYS A 88 -11.15 -5.96 39.46
C LYS A 88 -11.47 -6.51 40.84
N GLN A 89 -10.51 -6.39 41.73
CA GLN A 89 -10.61 -6.83 43.12
C GLN A 89 -11.85 -6.26 43.82
N THR A 90 -12.22 -5.00 43.57
CA THR A 90 -13.42 -4.36 44.14
C THR A 90 -14.73 -4.94 43.61
N GLU A 91 -14.79 -5.34 42.32
CA GLU A 91 -16.01 -5.93 41.75
C GLU A 91 -16.14 -7.39 42.16
N VAL A 92 -15.04 -8.14 42.19
CA VAL A 92 -15.01 -9.49 42.75
C VAL A 92 -15.38 -9.46 44.24
N GLN A 93 -14.88 -8.48 45.01
CA GLN A 93 -15.24 -8.31 46.41
C GLN A 93 -16.75 -8.03 46.59
N SER A 94 -17.36 -7.19 45.75
CA SER A 94 -18.79 -6.91 45.86
C SER A 94 -19.66 -8.12 45.48
N LEU A 95 -19.25 -8.90 44.48
CA LEU A 95 -19.93 -10.15 44.09
C LEU A 95 -19.85 -11.20 45.21
N VAL A 96 -18.67 -11.36 45.80
CA VAL A 96 -18.40 -12.39 46.81
C VAL A 96 -18.78 -11.94 48.23
N ALA A 97 -19.02 -10.65 48.46
CA ALA A 97 -19.55 -10.12 49.74
C ALA A 97 -20.91 -10.74 50.11
N SER A 98 -21.73 -11.05 49.10
CA SER A 98 -23.00 -11.78 49.30
C SER A 98 -22.81 -13.20 49.86
N GLN A 99 -21.61 -13.77 49.68
CA GLN A 99 -21.21 -15.09 50.16
C GLN A 99 -20.44 -15.01 51.51
N GLY A 100 -20.33 -13.83 52.11
CA GLY A 100 -19.73 -13.61 53.43
C GLY A 100 -18.20 -13.53 53.45
N LEU A 101 -17.53 -13.50 52.29
CA LEU A 101 -16.07 -13.41 52.20
C LEU A 101 -15.62 -11.92 52.19
N GLN A 102 -14.64 -11.59 53.02
CA GLN A 102 -14.08 -10.24 53.14
C GLN A 102 -12.63 -10.19 52.63
N GLN A 103 -12.23 -9.03 52.11
CA GLN A 103 -10.87 -8.82 51.62
C GLN A 103 -9.90 -8.72 52.79
N SER A 104 -8.72 -9.36 52.65
CA SER A 104 -7.63 -9.23 53.61
C SER A 104 -6.94 -7.87 53.41
N ASP A 105 -6.92 -7.06 54.47
CA ASP A 105 -6.34 -5.71 54.49
C ASP A 105 -4.84 -5.71 54.88
N SER A 106 -4.29 -6.87 55.25
CA SER A 106 -2.90 -7.00 55.67
C SER A 106 -1.99 -7.42 54.53
N GLN A 107 -0.96 -6.62 54.25
CA GLN A 107 0.09 -6.95 53.28
C GLN A 107 0.85 -8.22 53.71
N PRO A 108 1.13 -9.18 52.80
CA PRO A 108 1.85 -10.41 53.14
C PRO A 108 3.29 -10.11 53.59
N PHE A 109 3.71 -10.68 54.71
CA PHE A 109 5.08 -10.56 55.21
C PHE A 109 5.97 -11.65 54.59
N ILE A 110 7.11 -11.22 54.04
CA ILE A 110 8.17 -12.12 53.58
C ILE A 110 8.89 -12.71 54.79
N ILE A 111 8.82 -14.03 54.93
CA ILE A 111 9.54 -14.78 55.97
C ILE A 111 10.94 -15.09 55.44
N HIS A 112 11.96 -14.40 55.94
CA HIS A 112 13.35 -14.79 55.71
C HIS A 112 13.76 -15.88 56.71
N ALA A 113 14.11 -17.06 56.22
CA ALA A 113 14.76 -18.10 57.02
C ALA A 113 16.26 -17.76 57.15
N ASN A 114 16.77 -17.72 58.38
CA ASN A 114 18.18 -17.55 58.71
C ASN A 114 18.85 -18.90 58.92
#